data_AF-A0A948XXX0-F1
#
_entry.id   AF-A0A948XXX0-F1
#
_cell.length_a   1.000
_cell.length_b   1.000
_cell.length_c   1.000
_cell.angle_alpha   90.00
_cell.angle_beta   90.00
_cell.angle_gamma   90.00
#
_symmetry.space_group_name_H-M   'P 1'
#
loop_
_entity.id
_entity.type
_entity.pdbx_description
1 polymer ?
#
loop_
_entity_poly.entity_id
_entity_poly.type
_entity_poly.pdbx_seq_one_letter_code
_entity_poly.pdbx_strand_id
1 'polypeptide(L)'
;MTFAQGFQSFVCPDDVISCEAGPFTVLAQIVPDDCPDAPDQRQDGFWPSLYADAPGFIGPGPNHRQRFAEAQAKAEAVMEGWRKGEWFYCGIVLSVALEGVVLASHAASLWSIEANFPGTDNSYLTEVANELLPEAIAVARETLARIARHADTRERA
;
A
#
# COMPACT_ATOMS: atom_id res chain seq x y z
N MET A 1 -18.94 2.88 4.96
CA MET A 1 -17.98 3.44 5.92
C MET A 1 -16.71 3.68 5.14
N THR A 2 -16.09 4.85 5.28
CA THR A 2 -14.89 5.22 4.53
C THR A 2 -14.00 6.11 5.41
N PHE A 3 -12.72 6.18 5.10
CA PHE A 3 -11.82 7.18 5.66
C PHE A 3 -12.25 8.58 5.20
N ALA A 4 -12.53 9.47 6.15
CA ALA A 4 -13.02 10.83 5.86
C ALA A 4 -11.89 11.78 5.42
N GLN A 5 -10.68 11.51 5.90
CA GLN A 5 -9.45 12.16 5.46
C GLN A 5 -8.60 11.12 4.75
N GLY A 6 -8.11 11.46 3.56
CA GLY A 6 -7.16 10.63 2.83
C GLY A 6 -5.72 10.94 3.22
N PHE A 7 -4.81 10.08 2.78
CA PHE A 7 -3.39 10.39 2.79
C PHE A 7 -3.10 11.65 1.98
N GLN A 8 -2.04 12.37 2.36
CA GLN A 8 -1.61 13.57 1.66
C GLN A 8 -1.01 13.22 0.29
N SER A 9 -0.84 14.23 -0.57
CA SER A 9 -0.23 14.05 -1.89
C SER A 9 1.23 13.61 -1.84
N PHE A 10 1.90 13.84 -0.71
CA PHE A 10 3.21 13.30 -0.38
C PHE A 10 3.13 12.66 0.99
N VAL A 11 3.62 11.43 1.11
CA VAL A 11 3.53 10.62 2.33
C VAL A 11 4.89 10.17 2.82
N CYS A 12 4.99 9.95 4.11
CA CYS A 12 6.15 9.38 4.77
C CYS A 12 5.82 8.01 5.37
N PRO A 13 6.84 7.18 5.64
CA PRO A 13 6.68 6.05 6.56
C PRO A 13 5.98 6.48 7.84
N ASP A 14 5.11 5.62 8.36
CA ASP A 14 4.34 5.82 9.59
C ASP A 14 3.27 6.93 9.54
N ASP A 15 3.00 7.52 8.37
CA ASP A 15 1.81 8.34 8.21
C ASP A 15 0.55 7.50 8.44
N VAL A 16 -0.40 8.07 9.18
CA VAL A 16 -1.64 7.41 9.60
C VAL A 16 -2.85 8.27 9.27
N ILE A 17 -3.90 7.61 8.77
CA ILE A 17 -5.27 8.15 8.74
C ILE A 17 -6.19 7.29 9.60
N SER A 18 -7.26 7.89 10.12
CA SER A 18 -8.20 7.22 11.03
C SER A 18 -9.64 7.35 10.57
N CYS A 19 -10.46 6.36 10.87
CA CYS A 19 -11.92 6.46 10.76
C CYS A 19 -12.64 5.70 11.87
N GLU A 20 -13.87 6.14 12.15
CA GLU A 20 -14.79 5.43 13.03
C GLU A 20 -15.70 4.49 12.21
N ALA A 21 -15.79 3.23 12.66
CA ALA A 21 -16.55 2.18 12.01
C ALA A 21 -17.48 1.48 13.02
N GLY A 22 -18.58 2.15 13.36
CA GLY A 22 -19.46 1.70 14.44
C GLY A 22 -18.78 1.92 15.79
N PRO A 23 -18.55 0.88 16.61
CA PRO A 23 -17.85 1.02 17.88
C PRO A 23 -16.32 0.99 17.76
N PHE A 24 -15.78 0.72 16.55
CA PHE A 24 -14.35 0.53 16.34
C PHE A 24 -13.70 1.79 15.79
N THR A 25 -12.55 2.15 16.35
CA THR A 25 -11.60 3.07 15.73
C THR A 25 -10.66 2.25 14.85
N VAL A 26 -10.56 2.61 13.57
CA VAL A 26 -9.67 1.96 12.60
C VAL A 26 -8.59 2.95 12.19
N LEU A 27 -7.33 2.51 12.22
CA LEU A 27 -6.19 3.28 11.72
C LEU A 27 -5.62 2.58 10.50
N ALA A 28 -5.38 3.30 9.42
CA ALA A 28 -4.59 2.84 8.28
C ALA A 28 -3.23 3.52 8.32
N GLN A 29 -2.16 2.73 8.37
CA GLN A 29 -0.77 3.19 8.44
C GLN A 29 -0.01 2.81 7.17
N ILE A 30 0.85 3.71 6.71
CA ILE A 30 1.85 3.43 5.68
C ILE A 30 3.05 2.77 6.33
N VAL A 31 3.32 1.53 5.96
CA VAL A 31 4.46 0.76 6.46
C VAL A 31 5.41 0.48 5.30
N PRO A 32 6.69 0.87 5.36
CA PRO A 32 7.65 0.56 4.31
C PRO A 32 7.74 -0.93 4.04
N ASP A 33 7.81 -1.30 2.76
CA ASP A 33 8.09 -2.67 2.34
C ASP A 33 9.56 -2.99 2.69
N ASP A 34 9.80 -4.16 3.31
CA ASP A 34 11.11 -4.58 3.80
C ASP A 34 11.89 -5.41 2.76
N CYS A 35 11.30 -5.70 1.60
CA CYS A 35 12.00 -6.41 0.54
C CYS A 35 13.04 -5.49 -0.13
N PRO A 36 14.30 -5.92 -0.24
CA PRO A 36 15.40 -5.09 -0.72
C PRO A 36 15.43 -4.92 -2.24
N ASP A 37 14.56 -5.65 -2.97
CA ASP A 37 14.57 -5.68 -4.43
C ASP A 37 14.22 -4.31 -5.01
N ALA A 38 15.07 -3.84 -5.92
CA ALA A 38 14.86 -2.62 -6.69
C ALA A 38 13.68 -2.77 -7.69
N PRO A 39 13.13 -1.65 -8.19
CA PRO A 39 12.02 -1.67 -9.14
C PRO A 39 12.27 -2.55 -10.37
N ASP A 40 13.49 -2.54 -10.91
CA ASP A 40 13.85 -3.37 -12.07
C ASP A 40 13.99 -4.87 -11.79
N GLN A 41 14.04 -5.24 -10.52
CA GLN A 41 14.00 -6.63 -10.07
C GLN A 41 12.58 -7.10 -9.77
N ARG A 42 11.67 -6.16 -9.43
CA ARG A 42 10.27 -6.44 -9.10
C ARG A 42 9.33 -6.37 -10.31
N GLN A 43 9.67 -5.56 -11.31
CA GLN A 43 8.80 -5.28 -12.45
C GLN A 43 9.43 -5.72 -13.78
N ASP A 44 8.87 -6.79 -14.34
CA ASP A 44 9.21 -7.20 -15.70
C ASP A 44 8.94 -6.06 -16.70
N GLY A 45 9.97 -5.76 -17.50
CA GLY A 45 9.89 -4.69 -18.50
C GLY A 45 10.06 -3.29 -17.95
N PHE A 46 10.51 -3.12 -16.69
CA PHE A 46 10.90 -1.82 -16.15
C PHE A 46 11.88 -1.09 -17.09
N TRP A 47 12.92 -1.81 -17.54
CA TRP A 47 13.82 -1.29 -18.56
C TRP A 47 13.24 -1.50 -19.96
N PRO A 48 13.13 -0.43 -20.77
CA PRO A 48 12.64 -0.57 -22.13
C PRO A 48 13.65 -1.34 -22.98
N SER A 49 13.16 -1.94 -24.07
CA SER A 49 13.95 -2.77 -24.97
C SER A 49 13.54 -2.56 -26.43
N LEU A 50 14.51 -2.73 -27.32
CA LEU A 50 14.29 -2.80 -28.76
C LEU A 50 14.09 -4.24 -29.29
N TYR A 51 14.27 -5.23 -28.42
CA TYR A 51 14.19 -6.64 -28.77
C TYR A 51 12.78 -7.18 -28.52
N ALA A 52 12.20 -7.86 -29.51
CA ALA A 52 10.80 -8.28 -29.51
C ALA A 52 10.48 -9.38 -28.49
N ASP A 53 11.48 -10.13 -28.05
CA ASP A 53 11.41 -11.19 -27.05
C ASP A 53 11.68 -10.68 -25.62
N ALA A 54 12.06 -9.41 -25.45
CA ALA A 54 12.30 -8.82 -24.15
C ALA A 54 10.98 -8.28 -23.55
N PRO A 55 10.75 -8.43 -22.23
CA PRO A 55 9.54 -7.92 -21.56
C PRO A 55 9.30 -6.41 -21.74
N GLY A 56 10.37 -5.62 -21.82
CA GLY A 56 10.32 -4.17 -22.02
C GLY A 56 10.19 -3.73 -23.48
N PHE A 57 9.83 -4.62 -24.41
CA PHE A 57 9.79 -4.29 -25.83
C PHE A 57 8.87 -3.10 -26.11
N ILE A 58 9.44 -2.01 -26.61
CA ILE A 58 8.71 -0.76 -26.90
C ILE A 58 7.73 -0.88 -28.08
N GLY A 59 7.69 -2.03 -28.75
CA GLY A 59 6.79 -2.31 -29.86
C GLY A 59 7.32 -1.84 -31.23
N PRO A 60 6.85 -2.44 -32.33
CA PRO A 60 7.27 -2.07 -33.68
C PRO A 60 6.71 -0.69 -34.08
N GLY A 61 7.18 -0.15 -35.21
CA GLY A 61 6.61 1.05 -35.82
C GLY A 61 7.61 2.20 -36.06
N PRO A 62 7.14 3.31 -36.65
CA PRO A 62 7.97 4.47 -36.91
C PRO A 62 8.53 5.05 -35.60
N ASN A 63 9.67 5.72 -35.71
CA ASN A 63 10.33 6.43 -34.60
C ASN A 63 10.64 5.54 -33.37
N HIS A 64 10.76 4.22 -33.53
CA HIS A 64 11.01 3.29 -32.42
C HIS A 64 12.24 3.66 -31.59
N ARG A 65 13.31 4.19 -32.20
CA ARG A 65 14.50 4.66 -31.47
C ARG A 65 14.22 5.88 -30.60
N GLN A 66 13.39 6.80 -31.07
CA GLN A 66 12.98 7.97 -30.29
C GLN A 66 12.10 7.53 -29.11
N ARG A 67 11.09 6.68 -29.37
CA ARG A 67 10.22 6.12 -28.32
C ARG A 67 11.03 5.36 -27.26
N PHE A 68 12.03 4.58 -27.70
CA PHE A 68 12.98 3.93 -26.80
C PHE A 68 13.76 4.94 -25.95
N ALA A 69 14.35 5.97 -26.56
CA ALA A 69 15.10 6.99 -25.81
C ALA A 69 14.22 7.73 -24.79
N GLU A 70 12.97 8.06 -25.15
CA GLU A 70 12.01 8.68 -24.24
C GLU A 70 11.61 7.74 -23.10
N ALA A 71 11.38 6.45 -23.37
CA ALA A 71 11.09 5.45 -22.35
C ALA A 71 12.29 5.21 -21.43
N GLN A 72 13.50 5.19 -21.99
CA GLN A 72 14.76 4.99 -21.25
C GLN A 72 14.96 6.13 -20.26
N ALA A 73 14.82 7.38 -20.70
CA ALA A 73 14.94 8.54 -19.82
C ALA A 73 13.90 8.54 -18.70
N LYS A 74 12.67 8.08 -18.97
CA LYS A 74 11.63 7.94 -17.94
C LYS A 74 11.98 6.86 -16.92
N ALA A 75 12.39 5.67 -17.37
CA ALA A 75 12.78 4.58 -16.47
C ALA A 75 13.99 4.97 -15.60
N GLU A 76 14.97 5.66 -16.18
CA GLU A 76 16.12 6.21 -15.45
C GLU A 76 15.69 7.23 -14.38
N ALA A 77 14.77 8.14 -14.69
CA ALA A 77 14.25 9.11 -13.73
C ALA A 77 13.48 8.43 -12.58
N VAL A 78 12.65 7.43 -12.90
CA VAL A 78 11.93 6.63 -11.88
C VAL A 78 12.94 5.92 -10.97
N MET A 79 13.94 5.27 -11.56
CA MET A 79 14.96 4.56 -10.79
C MET A 79 15.79 5.51 -9.91
N GLU A 80 16.15 6.68 -10.43
CA GLU A 80 16.89 7.69 -9.68
C GLU A 80 16.08 8.23 -8.49
N GLY A 81 14.79 8.50 -8.67
CA GLY A 81 13.91 8.92 -7.57
C GLY A 81 13.83 7.87 -6.46
N TRP A 82 13.76 6.59 -6.83
CA TRP A 82 13.77 5.48 -5.86
C TRP A 82 15.08 5.44 -5.08
N ARG A 83 16.23 5.56 -5.77
CA ARG A 83 17.56 5.57 -5.12
C ARG A 83 17.74 6.71 -4.14
N LYS A 84 17.05 7.83 -4.36
CA LYS A 84 17.04 8.98 -3.46
C LYS A 84 16.01 8.88 -2.33
N GLY A 85 15.16 7.86 -2.34
CA GLY A 85 14.04 7.72 -1.41
C GLY A 85 12.91 8.73 -1.66
N GLU A 86 12.81 9.28 -2.87
CA GLU A 86 11.72 10.20 -3.25
C GLU A 86 10.38 9.45 -3.38
N TRP A 87 10.45 8.15 -3.67
CA TRP A 87 9.33 7.21 -3.69
C TRP A 87 9.79 5.83 -3.22
N PHE A 88 8.87 5.01 -2.72
CA PHE A 88 9.20 3.71 -2.14
C PHE A 88 8.02 2.72 -2.23
N TYR A 89 8.30 1.43 -2.11
CA TYR A 89 7.25 0.42 -1.94
C TYR A 89 6.81 0.38 -0.47
N CYS A 90 5.51 0.27 -0.24
CA CYS A 90 4.91 0.19 1.08
C CYS A 90 3.76 -0.81 1.12
N GLY A 91 3.26 -1.01 2.33
CA GLY A 91 1.94 -1.57 2.58
C GLY A 91 1.04 -0.59 3.32
N ILE A 92 -0.25 -0.73 3.09
CA ILE A 92 -1.29 -0.11 3.91
C ILE A 92 -1.74 -1.16 4.91
N VAL A 93 -1.49 -0.91 6.19
CA VAL A 93 -1.81 -1.82 7.30
C VAL A 93 -2.91 -1.21 8.14
N LEU A 94 -4.03 -1.92 8.26
CA LEU A 94 -5.13 -1.51 9.12
C LEU A 94 -5.00 -2.13 10.50
N SER A 95 -5.06 -1.29 11.53
CA SER A 95 -5.26 -1.72 12.92
C SER A 95 -6.65 -1.31 13.41
N VAL A 96 -7.18 -2.06 14.37
CA VAL A 96 -8.52 -1.82 14.94
C VAL A 96 -8.47 -1.81 16.45
N ALA A 97 -9.14 -0.83 17.04
CA ALA A 97 -9.28 -0.66 18.47
C ALA A 97 -10.74 -0.47 18.89
N LEU A 98 -11.05 -0.81 20.14
CA LEU A 98 -12.31 -0.53 20.81
C LEU A 98 -12.00 0.20 22.11
N GLU A 99 -12.53 1.41 22.29
CA GLU A 99 -12.33 2.23 23.50
C GLU A 99 -10.84 2.37 23.90
N GLY A 100 -9.96 2.55 22.91
CA GLY A 100 -8.51 2.68 23.11
C GLY A 100 -7.76 1.35 23.32
N VAL A 101 -8.47 0.22 23.37
CA VAL A 101 -7.85 -1.11 23.44
C VAL A 101 -7.68 -1.66 22.03
N VAL A 102 -6.44 -1.90 21.62
CA VAL A 102 -6.13 -2.52 20.33
C VAL A 102 -6.63 -3.96 20.32
N LEU A 103 -7.57 -4.26 19.43
CA LEU A 103 -8.08 -5.62 19.22
C LEU A 103 -7.18 -6.39 18.25
N ALA A 104 -6.69 -5.74 17.19
CA ALA A 104 -5.73 -6.30 16.25
C ALA A 104 -4.85 -5.18 15.66
N SER A 105 -3.53 -5.35 15.73
CA SER A 105 -2.56 -4.41 15.15
C SER A 105 -2.38 -4.57 13.64
N HIS A 106 -2.68 -5.75 13.09
CA HIS A 106 -2.63 -6.08 11.66
C HIS A 106 -3.93 -6.80 11.29
N ALA A 107 -5.03 -6.05 11.20
CA ALA A 107 -6.35 -6.59 10.94
C ALA A 107 -6.58 -6.89 9.45
N ALA A 108 -6.03 -6.06 8.57
CA ALA A 108 -5.99 -6.28 7.12
C ALA A 108 -4.80 -5.50 6.55
N SER A 109 -4.20 -5.97 5.46
CA SER A 109 -3.12 -5.23 4.80
C SER A 109 -2.95 -5.59 3.33
N LEU A 110 -2.55 -4.62 2.52
CA LEU A 110 -2.05 -4.82 1.16
C LEU A 110 -0.62 -4.27 1.08
N TRP A 111 0.27 -5.02 0.42
CA TRP A 111 1.71 -4.72 0.31
C TRP A 111 2.16 -4.60 -1.13
N SER A 112 3.41 -4.16 -1.31
CA SER A 112 4.06 -3.99 -2.62
C SER A 112 3.35 -2.98 -3.53
N ILE A 113 2.86 -1.90 -2.94
CA ILE A 113 2.30 -0.74 -3.65
C ILE A 113 3.21 0.48 -3.50
N GLU A 114 3.16 1.42 -4.43
CA GLU A 114 4.10 2.53 -4.53
C GLU A 114 3.64 3.83 -3.84
N ALA A 115 4.34 4.24 -2.78
CA ALA A 115 4.17 5.57 -2.19
C ALA A 115 5.03 6.62 -2.92
N ASN A 116 4.43 7.78 -3.23
CA ASN A 116 5.02 8.93 -3.91
C ASN A 116 5.52 8.65 -5.34
N PHE A 117 4.96 7.66 -6.03
CA PHE A 117 5.41 7.31 -7.38
C PHE A 117 5.34 8.53 -8.32
N PRO A 118 6.37 8.77 -9.17
CA PRO A 118 6.43 9.97 -10.00
C PRO A 118 5.17 10.20 -10.84
N GLY A 119 4.60 11.40 -10.74
CA GLY A 119 3.40 11.79 -11.48
C GLY A 119 2.07 11.32 -10.87
N THR A 120 2.10 10.74 -9.65
CA THR A 120 0.91 10.40 -8.87
C THR A 120 0.72 11.36 -7.70
N ASP A 121 -0.47 11.32 -7.07
CA ASP A 121 -0.82 12.11 -5.89
C ASP A 121 -1.17 11.25 -4.67
N ASN A 122 -0.81 9.95 -4.68
CA ASN A 122 -1.12 8.98 -3.64
C ASN A 122 -2.60 8.80 -3.26
N SER A 123 -3.54 9.37 -4.00
CA SER A 123 -4.98 9.26 -3.71
C SER A 123 -5.44 7.79 -3.57
N TYR A 124 -4.88 6.92 -4.43
CA TYR A 124 -5.16 5.48 -4.44
C TYR A 124 -4.77 4.75 -3.14
N LEU A 125 -3.81 5.26 -2.34
CA LEU A 125 -3.47 4.67 -1.03
C LEU A 125 -4.68 4.70 -0.08
N THR A 126 -5.50 5.76 -0.19
CA THR A 126 -6.75 5.88 0.57
C THR A 126 -7.82 4.95 0.02
N GLU A 127 -7.84 4.71 -1.30
CA GLU A 127 -8.74 3.73 -1.92
C GLU A 127 -8.43 2.32 -1.40
N VAL A 128 -7.16 1.92 -1.39
CA VAL A 128 -6.69 0.66 -0.78
C VAL A 128 -7.13 0.55 0.67
N ALA A 129 -6.94 1.60 1.49
CA ALA A 129 -7.39 1.58 2.88
C ALA A 129 -8.91 1.36 3.01
N ASN A 130 -9.71 1.98 2.13
CA ASN A 130 -11.16 1.80 2.10
C ASN A 130 -11.57 0.39 1.64
N GLU A 131 -10.85 -0.21 0.70
CA GLU A 131 -11.09 -1.57 0.22
C GLU A 131 -10.80 -2.61 1.32
N LEU A 132 -9.78 -2.39 2.15
CA LEU A 132 -9.42 -3.25 3.28
C LEU A 132 -10.34 -3.09 4.50
N LEU A 133 -11.07 -1.98 4.60
CA LEU A 133 -11.87 -1.63 5.78
C LEU A 133 -12.92 -2.69 6.19
N PRO A 134 -13.70 -3.30 5.25
CA PRO A 134 -14.65 -4.36 5.62
C PRO A 134 -13.99 -5.58 6.26
N GLU A 135 -12.81 -5.98 5.78
CA GLU A 135 -12.04 -7.11 6.33
C GLU A 135 -11.54 -6.80 7.74
N ALA A 136 -10.96 -5.62 7.95
CA ALA A 136 -10.50 -5.18 9.26
C ALA A 136 -11.65 -5.16 10.30
N ILE A 137 -12.85 -4.71 9.92
CA ILE A 137 -14.03 -4.72 10.79
C ILE A 137 -14.49 -6.15 11.11
N ALA A 138 -14.42 -7.07 10.14
CA ALA A 138 -14.76 -8.47 10.38
C ALA A 138 -13.82 -9.10 11.41
N VAL A 139 -12.51 -8.87 11.29
CA VAL A 139 -11.50 -9.30 12.26
C VAL A 139 -11.75 -8.69 13.65
N ALA A 140 -12.12 -7.41 13.73
CA ALA A 140 -12.46 -6.74 14.98
C ALA A 140 -13.64 -7.43 15.70
N ARG A 141 -14.72 -7.70 14.96
CA ARG A 141 -15.94 -8.35 15.48
C ARG A 141 -15.66 -9.76 15.98
N GLU A 142 -14.91 -10.55 15.21
CA GLU A 142 -14.54 -11.90 15.59
C GLU A 142 -13.66 -11.91 16.86
N THR A 143 -12.67 -11.02 16.90
CA THR A 143 -11.74 -10.89 18.03
C THR A 143 -12.47 -10.50 19.30
N LEU A 144 -13.35 -9.50 19.23
CA LEU A 144 -14.16 -9.07 20.37
C LEU A 144 -15.06 -10.21 20.88
N ALA A 145 -15.75 -10.91 19.98
CA ALA A 145 -16.62 -12.03 20.35
C ALA A 145 -15.82 -13.17 21.01
N ARG A 146 -14.59 -13.42 20.55
CA ARG A 146 -13.68 -14.41 21.16
C ARG A 146 -13.24 -14.00 22.57
N ILE A 147 -12.87 -12.74 22.78
CA ILE A 147 -12.48 -12.23 24.10
C ILE A 147 -13.65 -12.29 25.08
N ALA A 148 -14.84 -11.84 24.68
CA ALA A 148 -16.04 -11.87 25.51
C ALA A 148 -16.40 -13.30 25.96
N ARG A 149 -16.42 -14.26 25.02
CA ARG A 149 -16.66 -15.69 25.36
C ARG A 149 -15.62 -16.24 26.34
N HIS A 150 -14.36 -15.84 26.21
CA HIS A 150 -13.30 -16.30 27.12
C HIS A 150 -13.51 -15.75 28.53
N ALA A 151 -13.83 -14.47 28.66
CA ALA A 151 -14.12 -13.82 29.94
C ALA A 151 -15.31 -14.51 30.65
N ASP A 152 -16.44 -14.69 29.93
CA ASP A 152 -17.62 -15.37 30.46
C ASP A 152 -17.31 -16.79 30.97
N THR A 153 -16.44 -17.53 30.26
CA THR A 153 -16.05 -18.89 30.65
C THR A 153 -15.20 -18.89 31.92
N ARG A 154 -14.30 -17.91 32.07
CA ARG A 154 -13.37 -17.80 33.21
C ARG A 154 -14.06 -17.33 34.48
N GLU A 155 -15.06 -16.46 34.37
CA GLU A 155 -15.80 -15.94 35.53
C GLU A 155 -16.86 -16.90 36.06
N ARG A 156 -17.27 -17.88 35.24
CA ARG A 156 -18.22 -18.95 35.63
C ARG A 156 -17.55 -20.22 36.17
N ALA A 157 -16.22 -20.30 36.10
CA ALA A 157 -15.43 -21.44 36.60
C ALA A 157 -14.94 -21.19 38.03
#